data_AF-A0A6P5RQ73-F1
#
_entry.id   AF-A0A6P5RQ73-F1
#
_cell.length_a   1.000
_cell.length_b   1.000
_cell.length_c   1.000
_cell.angle_alpha   90.00
_cell.angle_beta   90.00
_cell.angle_gamma   90.00
#
_symmetry.space_group_name_H-M   'P 1'
#
loop_
_entity.id
_entity.type
_entity.pdbx_description
1 polymer ?
#
loop_
_entity_poly.entity_id
_entity_poly.type
_entity_poly.pdbx_seq_one_letter_code
_entity_poly.pdbx_strand_id
1 'polypeptide(L)'
;AAKVPVKEHVSNEKQLENVESQLEKMVEGNYYLRKSAKEAYTSYLLSYNSHSMKDIFNVHRLDLQAVAASFCFSNPPKVNLNLDSSASKFRKKMRKVEGSRNGFSESNPYGRQKGGDDNRQFVRH
;
A
#
# COMPACT_ATOMS: atom_id res chain seq x y z
N ALA A 1 13.29 22.08 4.55
CA ALA A 1 13.12 21.47 3.21
C ALA A 1 13.17 22.58 2.17
N ALA A 2 14.11 22.52 1.24
CA ALA A 2 14.21 23.51 0.16
C ALA A 2 13.05 23.28 -0.84
N LYS A 3 12.25 24.33 -1.08
CA LYS A 3 11.06 24.29 -1.94
C LYS A 3 11.52 24.42 -3.39
N VAL A 4 11.93 23.31 -3.99
CA VAL A 4 12.40 23.25 -5.38
C VAL A 4 11.23 23.56 -6.31
N PRO A 5 11.34 24.55 -7.22
CA PRO A 5 10.29 24.84 -8.19
C PRO A 5 10.17 23.70 -9.20
N VAL A 6 8.97 23.13 -9.32
CA VAL A 6 8.66 22.06 -10.28
C VAL A 6 8.34 22.70 -11.62
N LYS A 7 9.02 22.26 -12.69
CA LYS A 7 8.77 22.72 -14.06
C LYS A 7 7.96 21.63 -14.77
N GLU A 8 6.75 21.98 -15.19
CA GLU A 8 5.87 21.07 -15.93
C GLU A 8 6.39 20.89 -17.36
N HIS A 9 6.53 19.63 -17.79
CA HIS A 9 6.83 19.28 -19.16
C HIS A 9 5.54 18.84 -19.85
N VAL A 10 5.10 19.61 -20.85
CA VAL A 10 3.97 19.24 -21.71
C VAL A 10 4.49 18.25 -22.74
N SER A 11 4.19 16.97 -22.55
CA SER A 11 4.49 15.93 -23.53
C SER A 11 3.56 16.07 -24.73
N ASN A 12 4.13 16.12 -25.94
CA ASN A 12 3.36 16.21 -27.18
C ASN A 12 2.73 14.86 -27.51
N GLU A 13 1.42 14.72 -27.29
CA GLU A 13 0.65 13.48 -27.51
C GLU A 13 0.46 13.12 -29.00
N LYS A 14 0.81 14.02 -29.92
CA LYS A 14 0.58 13.84 -31.37
C LYS A 14 1.50 12.82 -32.05
N GLN A 15 2.50 12.28 -31.36
CA GLN A 15 3.41 11.23 -31.88
C GLN A 15 3.21 9.87 -31.21
N LEU A 16 2.22 9.72 -30.32
CA LEU A 16 1.91 8.47 -29.61
C LEU A 16 0.98 7.53 -30.41
N GLU A 17 0.71 7.84 -31.68
CA GLU A 17 -0.22 7.04 -32.47
C GLU A 17 0.33 5.62 -32.69
N ASN A 18 -0.32 4.67 -31.99
CA ASN A 18 -0.28 3.22 -32.14
C ASN A 18 0.89 2.45 -31.52
N VAL A 19 1.83 3.10 -30.84
CA VAL A 19 2.97 2.41 -30.20
C VAL A 19 2.49 1.40 -29.14
N GLU A 20 1.49 1.77 -28.34
CA GLU A 20 0.93 0.89 -27.30
C GLU A 20 0.40 -0.42 -27.88
N SER A 21 -0.50 -0.35 -28.87
CA SER A 21 -1.10 -1.55 -29.49
C SER A 21 -0.07 -2.45 -30.20
N GLN A 22 1.02 -1.86 -30.72
CA GLN A 22 2.11 -2.62 -31.33
C GLN A 22 2.95 -3.35 -30.27
N LEU A 23 3.24 -2.69 -29.15
CA LEU A 23 3.98 -3.28 -28.03
C LEU A 23 3.18 -4.41 -27.38
N GLU A 24 1.88 -4.24 -27.18
CA GLU A 24 0.99 -5.29 -26.67
C GLU A 24 1.06 -6.56 -27.53
N LYS A 25 0.92 -6.41 -28.86
CA LYS A 25 1.03 -7.54 -29.80
C LYS A 25 2.41 -8.20 -29.76
N MET A 26 3.47 -7.41 -29.63
CA MET A 26 4.83 -7.93 -29.57
C MET A 26 5.10 -8.73 -28.28
N VAL A 27 4.59 -8.25 -27.15
CA VAL A 27 4.69 -8.94 -25.86
C VAL A 27 3.81 -10.19 -25.84
N GLU A 28 2.61 -10.15 -26.43
CA GLU A 28 1.71 -11.30 -26.50
C GLU A 28 2.27 -12.42 -27.41
N GLY A 29 2.86 -12.06 -28.55
CA GLY A 29 3.41 -13.02 -29.50
C GLY A 29 4.66 -13.76 -29.04
N ASN A 30 5.43 -13.20 -28.09
CA ASN A 30 6.68 -13.80 -27.63
C ASN A 30 6.59 -14.31 -26.19
N TYR A 31 6.74 -15.63 -26.02
CA TYR A 31 6.69 -16.29 -24.73
C TYR A 31 7.66 -15.71 -23.68
N TYR A 32 8.90 -15.42 -24.07
CA TYR A 32 9.92 -14.91 -23.15
C TYR A 32 9.63 -13.48 -22.71
N LEU A 33 9.21 -12.62 -23.64
CA LEU A 33 8.78 -11.25 -23.33
C LEU A 33 7.56 -11.27 -22.42
N ARG A 34 6.54 -12.08 -22.73
CA ARG A 34 5.35 -12.24 -21.88
C ARG A 34 5.70 -12.72 -20.47
N LYS A 35 6.63 -13.68 -20.35
CA LYS A 35 7.11 -14.19 -19.06
C LYS A 35 7.85 -13.09 -18.28
N SER A 36 8.78 -12.40 -18.92
CA SER A 36 9.56 -11.31 -18.31
C SER A 36 8.67 -10.14 -17.88
N ALA A 37 7.71 -9.74 -18.72
CA ALA A 37 6.74 -8.71 -18.38
C ALA A 37 5.87 -9.12 -17.17
N LYS A 38 5.49 -10.40 -17.06
CA LYS A 38 4.76 -10.90 -15.89
C LYS A 38 5.61 -10.84 -14.62
N GLU A 39 6.88 -11.22 -14.72
CA GLU A 39 7.83 -11.13 -13.61
C GLU A 39 8.04 -9.66 -13.18
N ALA A 40 8.22 -8.75 -14.14
CA ALA A 40 8.33 -7.31 -13.89
C ALA A 40 7.10 -6.78 -13.15
N TYR A 41 5.90 -7.08 -13.65
CA TYR A 41 4.64 -6.73 -12.99
C TYR A 41 4.58 -7.26 -11.55
N THR A 42 4.89 -8.55 -11.33
CA THR A 42 4.91 -9.10 -9.96
C THR A 42 5.90 -8.41 -9.04
N SER A 43 7.10 -8.10 -9.53
CA SER A 43 8.15 -7.45 -8.74
C SER A 43 7.78 -6.02 -8.35
N TYR A 44 7.08 -5.30 -9.24
CA TYR A 44 6.55 -3.97 -8.97
C TYR A 44 5.54 -3.99 -7.82
N LEU A 45 4.56 -4.90 -7.88
CA LEU A 45 3.56 -5.05 -6.83
C LEU A 45 4.17 -5.50 -5.50
N LEU A 46 5.16 -6.40 -5.55
CA LEU A 46 5.88 -6.86 -4.36
C LEU A 46 6.67 -5.72 -3.71
N SER A 47 7.31 -4.86 -4.52
CA SER A 47 8.02 -3.68 -4.04
C SER A 47 7.08 -2.71 -3.31
N TYR A 48 5.90 -2.43 -3.89
CA TYR A 48 4.87 -1.65 -3.19
C TYR A 48 4.42 -2.31 -1.88
N ASN A 49 4.36 -3.65 -1.86
CA ASN A 49 4.00 -4.39 -0.66
C ASN A 49 5.11 -4.41 0.42
N SER A 50 6.39 -4.41 0.06
CA SER A 50 7.49 -4.35 1.02
C SER A 50 7.83 -2.93 1.47
N HIS A 51 7.43 -1.91 0.71
CA HIS A 51 7.77 -0.53 1.00
C HIS A 51 7.21 -0.01 2.33
N SER A 52 7.99 0.70 3.13
CA SER A 52 7.57 1.13 4.47
C SER A 52 6.51 2.25 4.47
N MET A 53 6.57 3.18 3.51
CA MET A 53 5.63 4.31 3.41
C MET A 53 4.32 3.91 2.76
N LYS A 54 3.39 3.36 3.54
CA LYS A 54 2.07 2.91 3.06
C LYS A 54 1.08 4.03 2.72
N ASP A 55 1.40 5.28 3.05
CA ASP A 55 0.60 6.44 2.66
C ASP A 55 0.69 6.72 1.16
N ILE A 56 1.87 6.51 0.58
CA ILE A 56 2.16 6.72 -0.84
C ILE A 56 2.14 5.39 -1.59
N PHE A 57 2.81 4.36 -1.05
CA PHE A 57 3.00 3.06 -1.72
C PHE A 57 2.03 2.02 -1.15
N ASN A 58 0.76 2.11 -1.56
CA ASN A 58 -0.30 1.22 -1.12
C ASN A 58 -0.87 0.36 -2.25
N VAL A 59 -0.58 -0.95 -2.24
CA VAL A 59 -1.08 -1.89 -3.24
C VAL A 59 -2.61 -1.93 -3.31
N HIS A 60 -3.31 -1.68 -2.20
CA HIS A 60 -4.78 -1.71 -2.18
C HIS A 60 -5.44 -0.48 -2.80
N ARG A 61 -4.69 0.62 -2.97
CA ARG A 61 -5.18 1.84 -3.64
C ARG A 61 -4.67 1.95 -5.08
N LEU A 62 -3.85 0.99 -5.51
CA LEU A 62 -3.25 0.97 -6.82
C LEU A 62 -4.25 0.40 -7.84
N ASP A 63 -4.40 1.07 -8.97
CA ASP A 63 -5.17 0.55 -10.09
C ASP A 63 -4.37 -0.53 -10.83
N LEU A 64 -4.73 -1.79 -10.59
CA LEU A 64 -4.06 -2.94 -11.19
C LEU A 64 -4.23 -3.01 -12.71
N GLN A 65 -5.31 -2.45 -13.24
CA GLN A 65 -5.57 -2.46 -14.69
C GLN A 65 -4.66 -1.46 -15.40
N ALA A 66 -4.55 -0.24 -14.89
CA ALA A 66 -3.62 0.76 -15.42
C ALA A 66 -2.16 0.30 -15.30
N VAL A 67 -1.80 -0.35 -14.19
CA VAL A 67 -0.45 -0.91 -14.03
C VAL A 67 -0.22 -2.06 -15.01
N ALA A 68 -1.19 -2.94 -15.23
CA ALA A 68 -1.07 -4.01 -16.24
C ALA A 68 -0.83 -3.43 -17.65
N ALA A 69 -1.56 -2.37 -18.02
CA ALA A 69 -1.38 -1.68 -19.30
C ALA A 69 0.05 -1.13 -19.47
N SER A 70 0.66 -0.59 -18.41
CA SER A 70 2.05 -0.11 -18.46
C SER A 70 3.08 -1.22 -18.74
N PHE A 71 2.74 -2.48 -18.44
CA PHE A 71 3.55 -3.66 -18.79
C PHE A 71 3.10 -4.33 -20.10
N CYS A 72 2.32 -3.62 -20.93
CA CYS A 72 1.79 -4.09 -22.22
C CYS A 72 0.87 -5.31 -22.09
N PHE A 73 0.10 -5.38 -20.99
CA PHE A 73 -0.94 -6.38 -20.80
C PHE A 73 -2.33 -5.76 -20.96
N SER A 74 -3.11 -6.30 -21.91
CA SER A 74 -4.52 -5.94 -22.08
C SER A 74 -5.38 -6.29 -20.85
N ASN A 75 -5.06 -7.40 -20.19
CA ASN A 75 -5.74 -7.85 -18.97
C ASN A 75 -4.73 -8.11 -17.85
N PRO A 76 -5.06 -7.76 -16.59
CA PRO A 76 -4.15 -7.98 -15.47
C PRO A 76 -3.86 -9.48 -15.31
N PRO A 77 -2.59 -9.90 -15.38
CA PRO A 77 -2.24 -11.30 -15.25
C PRO A 77 -2.55 -11.79 -13.83
N LYS A 78 -3.10 -13.01 -13.72
CA LYS A 78 -3.29 -13.66 -12.41
C LYS A 78 -1.94 -13.89 -11.76
N VAL A 79 -1.72 -13.19 -10.66
CA VAL A 79 -0.50 -13.24 -9.86
C VAL A 79 -0.85 -13.51 -8.41
N ASN A 80 -0.14 -14.47 -7.81
CA ASN A 80 -0.29 -14.77 -6.39
C ASN A 80 0.55 -13.76 -5.61
N LEU A 81 -0.11 -12.79 -5.00
CA LEU A 81 0.54 -11.80 -4.15
C LEU A 81 0.27 -12.20 -2.71
N ASN A 82 1.32 -12.61 -2.00
CA ASN A 82 1.28 -12.73 -0.55
C ASN A 82 1.31 -11.31 0.03
N LEU A 83 0.16 -10.62 -0.02
CA LEU A 83 0.01 -9.27 0.50
C LEU A 83 0.01 -9.31 2.02
N ASP A 84 1.16 -9.00 2.59
CA ASP A 84 1.35 -8.89 4.02
C ASP A 84 0.31 -7.93 4.63
N SER A 85 -0.43 -8.41 5.63
CA SER A 85 -1.52 -7.67 6.29
C SER A 85 -1.04 -6.43 7.08
N SER A 86 0.22 -6.04 6.95
CA SER A 86 0.74 -4.78 7.52
C SER A 86 0.09 -3.56 6.85
N ALA A 87 -0.22 -3.62 5.55
CA ALA A 87 -0.90 -2.53 4.83
C ALA A 87 -2.36 -2.32 5.32
N SER A 88 -3.04 -3.38 5.73
CA SER A 88 -4.40 -3.29 6.29
C SER A 88 -4.42 -2.80 7.74
N LYS A 89 -3.32 -2.95 8.49
CA LYS A 89 -3.15 -2.36 9.84
C LYS A 89 -3.05 -0.83 9.81
N PHE A 90 -2.58 -0.23 8.71
CA PHE A 90 -2.52 1.23 8.58
C PHE A 90 -3.92 1.87 8.55
N ARG A 91 -4.91 1.20 7.92
CA ARG A 91 -6.33 1.64 7.96
C ARG A 91 -6.89 1.69 9.39
N LYS A 92 -6.36 0.86 10.30
CA LYS A 92 -6.82 0.78 11.70
C LYS A 92 -6.09 1.77 12.62
N LYS A 93 -4.91 2.27 12.22
CA LYS A 93 -4.11 3.19 13.04
C LYS A 93 -4.59 4.65 12.93
N MET A 94 -5.09 5.08 11.77
CA MET A 94 -5.67 6.44 11.62
C MET A 94 -6.96 6.65 12.43
N ARG A 95 -7.69 5.59 12.81
CA ARG A 95 -8.92 5.71 13.63
C ARG A 95 -8.67 5.62 15.15
N LYS A 96 -7.42 5.69 15.61
CA LYS A 96 -7.08 5.65 17.05
C LYS A 96 -6.05 6.73 17.43
N VAL A 97 -6.19 7.94 16.89
CA VAL A 97 -5.58 9.14 17.47
C VAL A 97 -6.68 9.92 18.19
N GLU A 98 -7.30 9.27 19.16
CA GLU A 98 -8.05 9.91 20.24
C GLU A 98 -8.26 8.82 21.29
N GLY A 99 -7.67 8.98 22.48
CA GLY A 99 -7.83 8.03 23.59
C GLY A 99 -6.63 7.12 23.82
N SER A 100 -5.75 7.60 24.70
CA SER A 100 -4.79 6.83 25.49
C SER A 100 -5.33 5.42 25.80
N ARG A 101 -4.71 4.38 25.24
CA ARG A 101 -5.14 2.97 25.38
C ARG A 101 -5.20 2.50 26.84
N ASN A 102 -4.62 3.26 27.75
CA ASN A 102 -4.40 2.87 29.13
C ASN A 102 -5.26 3.70 30.11
N GLY A 103 -6.12 4.60 29.59
CA GLY A 103 -7.07 5.38 30.41
C GLY A 103 -6.44 6.44 31.30
N PHE A 104 -5.16 6.73 31.13
CA PHE A 104 -4.47 7.80 31.83
C PHE A 104 -4.88 9.15 31.23
N SER A 105 -5.43 10.02 32.06
CA SER A 105 -5.72 11.43 31.75
C SER A 105 -5.22 12.31 32.88
N GLU A 106 -5.11 13.62 32.63
CA GLU A 106 -4.75 14.61 33.66
C GLU A 106 -5.68 14.55 34.89
N SER A 107 -6.96 14.21 34.66
CA SER A 107 -7.96 13.98 35.70
C SER A 107 -7.95 12.57 36.31
N ASN A 108 -7.25 11.60 35.72
CA ASN A 108 -7.19 10.22 36.19
C ASN A 108 -5.78 9.64 36.00
N PRO A 109 -4.84 9.97 36.90
CA PRO A 109 -3.44 9.57 36.78
C PRO A 109 -3.22 8.05 36.95
N TYR A 110 -4.23 7.32 37.42
CA TYR A 110 -4.14 5.87 37.68
C TYR A 110 -4.72 4.99 36.56
N GLY A 111 -5.22 5.58 35.48
CA GLY A 111 -5.64 4.81 34.31
C GLY A 111 -6.94 4.03 34.54
N ARG A 112 -7.35 3.22 33.55
CA ARG A 112 -8.54 2.35 33.71
C ARG A 112 -8.28 1.30 34.79
N GLN A 113 -8.80 1.52 36.01
CA GLN A 113 -8.97 0.45 36.97
C GLN A 113 -10.04 -0.49 36.42
N LYS A 114 -9.61 -1.70 36.07
CA LYS A 114 -10.49 -2.78 35.63
C LYS A 114 -11.28 -3.25 36.85
N GLY A 115 -12.40 -2.59 37.14
CA GLY A 115 -13.33 -2.98 38.18
C GLY A 115 -14.08 -4.26 37.80
N GLY A 116 -14.04 -5.25 38.68
CA GLY A 116 -14.85 -6.47 38.64
C GLY A 116 -14.06 -7.71 39.06
N ASP A 117 -14.23 -8.11 40.33
CA ASP A 117 -13.81 -9.38 40.96
C ASP A 117 -12.34 -9.59 41.32
N ASP A 118 -11.78 -8.72 42.16
CA ASP A 118 -10.56 -9.04 42.90
C ASP A 118 -10.78 -8.96 44.41
N ASN A 119 -11.04 -10.12 45.00
CA ASN A 119 -11.35 -10.35 46.43
C ASN A 119 -10.07 -10.29 47.29
N ARG A 120 -9.27 -9.23 47.15
CA ARG A 120 -7.96 -9.11 47.81
C ARG A 120 -8.03 -8.20 49.04
N GLN A 121 -8.20 -8.83 50.20
CA GLN A 121 -8.07 -8.20 51.53
C GLN A 121 -6.57 -8.09 51.88
N PHE A 122 -6.07 -6.87 52.11
CA PHE A 122 -4.74 -6.66 52.69
C PHE A 122 -4.88 -6.28 54.16
N VAL A 123 -4.32 -7.10 55.04
CA VAL A 123 -4.23 -6.83 56.48
C VAL A 123 -3.17 -5.76 56.70
N ARG A 124 -3.50 -4.73 57.50
CA ARG A 124 -2.54 -3.75 58.00
C ARG A 124 -2.00 -4.21 59.35
N HIS A 125 -0.70 -4.12 59.49
CA HIS A 125 0.04 -4.46 60.70
C HIS A 125 -0.15 -3.42 61.81
#